data_AF-A0A662QCB3-F1
#
_entry.id   AF-A0A662QCB3-F1
#
_cell.length_a   1.000
_cell.length_b   1.000
_cell.length_c   1.000
_cell.angle_alpha   90.00
_cell.angle_beta   90.00
_cell.angle_gamma   90.00
#
_symmetry.space_group_name_H-M   'P 1'
#
loop_
_entity.id
_entity.type
_entity.pdbx_description
1 polymer ?
#
loop_
_entity_poly.entity_id
_entity_poly.type
_entity_poly.pdbx_seq_one_letter_code
_entity_poly.pdbx_strand_id
1 'polypeptide(L)'
;MWILTDVILAAIIISLTLRLLRLIKRREVNKASEEVVRWTAAFDQLLKENDNSTAVKETFKILLSDLERLAKLKLSKNLTSMEVVDKLCAKFPDRISERLIELYEIYEPIRFGGRSPSREDIWRFRSKLDELEKICGEIVGEPR
;
A
#
# COMPACT_ATOMS: atom_id res chain seq x y z
N MET A 1 -0.81 -27.27 32.53
CA MET A 1 -0.35 -25.89 32.21
C MET A 1 -0.15 -25.64 30.71
N TRP A 2 0.17 -26.63 29.88
CA TRP A 2 0.34 -26.46 28.42
C TRP A 2 -0.94 -26.11 27.64
N ILE A 3 -2.08 -26.69 28.04
CA ILE A 3 -3.38 -26.42 27.40
C ILE A 3 -3.79 -24.94 27.58
N LEU A 4 -3.44 -24.33 28.71
CA LEU A 4 -3.81 -22.94 29.00
C LEU A 4 -3.04 -21.94 28.12
N THR A 5 -1.75 -22.20 27.88
CA THR A 5 -0.91 -21.38 27.00
C THR A 5 -1.35 -21.47 25.55
N ASP A 6 -1.74 -22.66 25.09
CA ASP A 6 -2.21 -22.85 23.71
C ASP A 6 -3.55 -22.16 23.45
N VAL A 7 -4.45 -22.17 24.44
CA VAL A 7 -5.75 -21.47 24.36
C VAL A 7 -5.55 -19.95 24.30
N ILE A 8 -4.62 -19.40 25.10
CA ILE A 8 -4.31 -17.96 25.08
C ILE A 8 -3.69 -17.57 23.73
N LEU A 9 -2.77 -18.38 23.22
CA LEU A 9 -2.11 -18.10 21.94
C LEU A 9 -3.11 -18.16 20.77
N ALA A 10 -3.98 -19.16 20.76
CA ALA A 10 -5.04 -19.28 19.76
C ALA A 10 -6.00 -18.08 19.81
N ALA A 11 -6.38 -17.62 21.01
CA ALA A 11 -7.25 -16.45 21.17
C ALA A 11 -6.60 -15.16 20.62
N ILE A 12 -5.29 -14.99 20.81
CA ILE A 12 -4.54 -13.85 20.25
C ILE A 12 -4.51 -13.93 18.72
N ILE A 13 -4.21 -15.10 18.15
CA ILE A 13 -4.17 -15.30 16.69
C ILE A 13 -5.55 -15.06 16.07
N ILE A 14 -6.61 -15.58 16.68
CA ILE A 14 -7.99 -15.38 16.20
C ILE A 14 -8.39 -13.91 16.31
N SER A 15 -8.02 -13.23 17.39
CA SER A 15 -8.26 -11.79 17.56
C SER A 15 -7.55 -10.96 16.49
N LEU A 16 -6.28 -11.26 16.21
CA LEU A 16 -5.48 -10.59 15.19
C LEU A 16 -6.04 -10.83 13.78
N THR A 17 -6.39 -12.08 13.46
CA THR A 17 -6.97 -12.43 12.15
C THR A 17 -8.36 -11.80 11.97
N LEU A 18 -9.21 -11.76 12.99
CA LEU A 18 -10.50 -11.06 12.94
C LEU A 18 -10.33 -9.54 12.80
N ARG A 19 -9.33 -8.94 13.45
CA ARG A 19 -9.00 -7.51 13.27
C ARG A 19 -8.55 -7.24 11.82
N LEU A 20 -7.67 -8.08 11.28
CA LEU A 20 -7.25 -8.04 9.88
C LEU A 20 -8.44 -8.15 8.93
N LEU A 21 -9.33 -9.13 9.13
CA LEU A 21 -10.53 -9.31 8.31
C LEU A 21 -11.49 -8.12 8.42
N ARG A 22 -11.66 -7.52 9.60
CA ARG A 22 -12.49 -6.32 9.78
C ARG A 22 -11.88 -5.10 9.09
N LEU A 23 -10.56 -4.95 9.12
CA LEU A 23 -9.87 -3.87 8.41
C LEU A 23 -10.00 -4.03 6.90
N ILE A 24 -9.82 -5.25 6.38
CA ILE A 24 -10.02 -5.56 4.95
C ILE A 24 -11.48 -5.30 4.53
N LYS A 25 -12.45 -5.78 5.32
CA LYS A 25 -13.88 -5.61 5.01
C LYS A 25 -14.36 -4.16 5.13
N ARG A 26 -13.85 -3.38 6.11
CA ARG A 26 -14.10 -1.93 6.17
C ARG A 26 -13.53 -1.20 4.97
N ARG A 27 -12.38 -1.66 4.45
CA ARG A 27 -11.77 -1.12 3.25
C ARG A 27 -12.56 -1.43 1.97
N GLU A 28 -13.15 -2.62 1.87
CA GLU A 28 -14.02 -2.98 0.74
C GLU A 28 -15.35 -2.20 0.75
N VAL A 29 -15.97 -2.01 1.92
CA VAL A 29 -17.25 -1.29 2.03
C VAL A 29 -17.07 0.21 1.74
N ASN A 30 -15.92 0.80 2.09
CA ASN A 30 -15.60 2.20 1.76
C ASN A 30 -15.12 2.42 0.31
N LYS A 31 -14.91 1.36 -0.50
CA LYS A 31 -14.48 1.47 -1.91
C LYS A 31 -15.62 1.80 -2.88
N ALA A 32 -16.88 1.84 -2.41
CA ALA A 32 -18.04 2.09 -3.26
C ALA A 32 -18.47 3.56 -3.35
N SER A 33 -17.83 4.47 -2.60
CA SER A 33 -18.20 5.89 -2.58
C SER A 33 -16.95 6.77 -2.68
N GLU A 34 -16.87 7.51 -3.78
CA GLU A 34 -15.88 8.55 -4.11
C GLU A 34 -14.44 8.05 -4.38
N GLU A 35 -14.15 7.87 -5.67
CA GLU A 35 -12.89 7.37 -6.23
C GLU A 35 -11.74 8.38 -6.18
N VAL A 36 -11.58 9.10 -5.06
CA VAL A 36 -10.39 9.92 -4.80
C VAL A 36 -9.38 9.06 -4.06
N VAL A 37 -8.33 8.67 -4.77
CA VAL A 37 -7.17 7.99 -4.19
C VAL A 37 -6.54 8.88 -3.12
N ARG A 38 -6.42 8.38 -1.88
CA ARG A 38 -5.81 9.09 -0.74
C ARG A 38 -4.78 8.21 -0.02
N TRP A 39 -3.68 7.86 -0.68
CA TRP A 39 -2.60 7.05 -0.11
C TRP A 39 -1.82 7.77 0.99
N THR A 40 -1.69 9.10 0.97
CA THR A 40 -1.02 9.94 1.96
C THR A 40 -1.75 9.87 3.29
N ALA A 41 -3.07 10.02 3.27
CA ALA A 41 -3.91 9.86 4.45
C ALA A 41 -3.83 8.43 5.01
N ALA A 42 -3.84 7.42 4.14
CA ALA A 42 -3.69 6.02 4.55
C ALA A 42 -2.29 5.76 5.17
N PHE A 43 -1.25 6.35 4.61
CA PHE A 43 0.12 6.25 5.12
C PHE A 43 0.25 6.94 6.48
N ASP A 44 -0.25 8.16 6.62
CA ASP A 44 -0.25 8.92 7.88
C ASP A 44 -1.02 8.19 8.98
N GLN A 45 -2.11 7.49 8.63
CA GLN A 45 -2.83 6.61 9.56
C GLN A 45 -1.99 5.38 9.95
N LEU A 46 -1.40 4.70 8.97
CA LEU A 46 -0.57 3.52 9.21
C LEU A 46 0.66 3.83 10.07
N LEU A 47 1.26 5.01 9.93
CA LEU A 47 2.37 5.48 10.78
C LEU A 47 1.97 5.69 12.25
N LYS A 48 0.69 5.95 12.54
CA LYS A 48 0.18 6.07 13.92
C LYS A 48 -0.11 4.71 14.55
N GLU A 49 -0.49 3.74 13.72
CA GLU A 49 -0.97 2.43 14.17
C GLU A 49 0.12 1.36 14.19
N ASN A 50 1.19 1.52 13.41
CA ASN A 50 2.21 0.51 13.17
C ASN A 50 3.62 1.10 13.18
N ASP A 51 4.63 0.24 13.14
CA ASP A 51 6.00 0.68 12.89
C ASP A 51 6.16 1.22 11.45
N ASN A 52 7.16 2.07 11.26
CA ASN A 52 7.42 2.74 9.99
C ASN A 52 7.62 1.77 8.82
N SER A 53 8.26 0.61 9.05
CA SER A 53 8.48 -0.39 8.00
C SER A 53 7.16 -1.00 7.54
N THR A 54 6.29 -1.35 8.49
CA THR A 54 4.95 -1.87 8.21
C THR A 54 4.12 -0.83 7.45
N ALA A 55 4.17 0.44 7.85
CA ALA A 55 3.45 1.51 7.15
C ALA A 55 3.88 1.63 5.68
N VAL A 56 5.18 1.63 5.39
CA VAL A 56 5.69 1.68 4.01
C VAL A 56 5.25 0.46 3.21
N LYS A 57 5.42 -0.74 3.78
CA LYS A 57 5.09 -2.00 3.09
C LYS A 57 3.61 -2.10 2.75
N GLU A 58 2.74 -1.77 3.70
CA GLU A 58 1.31 -1.84 3.48
C GLU A 58 0.85 -0.77 2.50
N THR A 59 1.28 0.48 2.66
CA THR A 59 0.92 1.55 1.70
C THR A 59 1.36 1.22 0.28
N PHE A 60 2.54 0.66 0.08
CA PHE A 60 2.98 0.28 -1.26
C PHE A 60 2.09 -0.80 -1.87
N LYS A 61 1.67 -1.81 -1.10
CA LYS A 61 0.72 -2.83 -1.59
C LYS A 61 -0.64 -2.24 -1.98
N ILE A 62 -1.13 -1.31 -1.17
CA ILE A 62 -2.39 -0.60 -1.41
C ILE A 62 -2.32 0.15 -2.73
N LEU A 63 -1.24 0.90 -2.90
CA LEU A 63 -0.96 1.69 -4.09
C LEU A 63 -0.91 0.82 -5.35
N LEU A 64 -0.20 -0.31 -5.32
CA LEU A 64 -0.18 -1.24 -6.46
C LEU A 64 -1.57 -1.78 -6.79
N SER A 65 -2.36 -2.15 -5.78
CA SER A 65 -3.71 -2.67 -5.98
C SER A 65 -4.67 -1.61 -6.54
N ASP A 66 -4.55 -0.36 -6.09
CA ASP A 66 -5.38 0.73 -6.60
C ASP A 66 -4.97 1.11 -8.04
N LEU A 67 -3.68 1.16 -8.35
CA LEU A 67 -3.17 1.39 -9.71
C LEU A 67 -3.56 0.26 -10.68
N GLU A 68 -3.53 -1.00 -10.24
CA GLU A 68 -4.01 -2.14 -11.02
C GLU A 68 -5.49 -1.97 -11.40
N ARG A 69 -6.32 -1.56 -10.43
CA ARG A 69 -7.74 -1.27 -10.65
C ARG A 69 -7.95 -0.10 -11.62
N LEU A 70 -7.21 0.99 -11.44
CA LEU A 70 -7.27 2.17 -12.31
C LEU A 70 -6.89 1.82 -13.76
N ALA A 71 -5.85 1.01 -13.95
CA ALA A 71 -5.41 0.54 -15.26
C ALA A 71 -6.30 -0.60 -15.83
N LYS A 72 -7.31 -1.06 -15.08
CA LYS A 72 -8.18 -2.21 -15.42
C LYS A 72 -7.38 -3.47 -15.78
N LEU A 73 -6.24 -3.66 -15.14
CA LEU A 73 -5.40 -4.85 -15.31
C LEU A 73 -5.88 -5.96 -14.38
N LYS A 74 -5.67 -7.20 -14.80
CA LYS A 74 -5.77 -8.39 -13.93
C LYS A 74 -4.41 -9.04 -13.90
N LEU A 75 -3.60 -8.64 -12.92
CA LEU A 75 -2.26 -9.15 -12.73
C LEU A 75 -2.31 -10.47 -11.95
N SER A 76 -1.41 -11.38 -12.29
CA SER A 76 -1.30 -12.65 -11.58
C SER A 76 -0.76 -12.41 -10.17
N LYS A 77 -1.31 -13.13 -9.18
CA LYS A 77 -0.85 -13.05 -7.79
C LYS A 77 0.57 -13.58 -7.57
N ASN A 78 1.13 -14.27 -8.57
CA ASN A 78 2.47 -14.86 -8.49
C ASN A 78 3.57 -13.86 -8.90
N LEU A 79 3.20 -12.65 -9.33
CA LEU A 79 4.17 -11.64 -9.71
C LEU A 79 4.82 -11.01 -8.49
N THR A 80 6.12 -10.74 -8.62
CA THR A 80 6.88 -9.92 -7.70
C THR A 80 6.43 -8.46 -7.78
N SER A 81 6.74 -7.66 -6.75
CA SER A 81 6.39 -6.24 -6.77
C SER A 81 7.07 -5.49 -7.90
N MET A 82 8.30 -5.86 -8.27
CA MET A 82 8.98 -5.28 -9.43
C MET A 82 8.23 -5.58 -10.74
N GLU A 83 7.85 -6.83 -10.97
CA GLU A 83 7.10 -7.20 -12.18
C GLU A 83 5.72 -6.52 -12.26
N VAL A 84 5.09 -6.29 -11.11
CA VAL A 84 3.86 -5.49 -11.04
C VAL A 84 4.15 -4.04 -11.39
N VAL A 85 5.21 -3.44 -10.83
CA VAL A 85 5.64 -2.06 -11.16
C VAL A 85 5.92 -1.92 -12.65
N ASP A 86 6.68 -2.83 -13.26
CA ASP A 86 7.01 -2.79 -14.69
C ASP A 86 5.74 -2.83 -15.56
N LYS A 87 4.80 -3.71 -15.22
CA LYS A 87 3.52 -3.82 -15.95
C LYS A 87 2.64 -2.59 -15.80
N LEU A 88 2.66 -1.95 -14.63
CA LEU A 88 1.95 -0.68 -14.41
C LEU A 88 2.64 0.47 -15.15
N CYS A 89 3.97 0.53 -15.14
CA CYS A 89 4.74 1.54 -15.87
C CYS A 89 4.49 1.49 -17.38
N ALA A 90 4.28 0.29 -17.94
CA ALA A 90 3.91 0.12 -19.35
C ALA A 90 2.47 0.59 -19.69
N LYS A 91 1.66 0.94 -18.68
CA LYS A 91 0.24 1.32 -18.85
C LYS A 91 -0.06 2.75 -18.46
N PHE A 92 0.78 3.36 -17.62
CA PHE A 92 0.63 4.74 -17.20
C PHE A 92 1.62 5.66 -17.93
N PRO A 93 1.32 6.98 -18.00
CA PRO A 93 2.27 7.98 -18.48
C PRO A 93 3.57 7.97 -17.66
N ASP A 94 4.68 8.36 -18.30
CA ASP A 94 6.02 8.37 -17.71
C ASP A 94 6.08 9.06 -16.33
N ARG A 95 5.32 10.14 -16.14
CA ARG A 95 5.25 10.86 -14.86
C ARG A 95 4.76 9.99 -13.69
N ILE A 96 3.80 9.08 -13.93
CA ILE A 96 3.33 8.13 -12.92
C ILE A 96 4.38 7.04 -12.71
N SER A 97 4.95 6.53 -13.81
CA SER A 97 5.97 5.49 -13.80
C SER A 97 7.20 5.91 -13.00
N GLU A 98 7.72 7.12 -13.23
CA GLU A 98 8.84 7.69 -12.49
C GLU A 98 8.57 7.73 -10.98
N ARG A 99 7.39 8.20 -10.56
CA ARG A 99 7.01 8.26 -9.15
C ARG A 99 6.82 6.89 -8.53
N LEU A 100 6.27 5.94 -9.29
CA LEU A 100 6.10 4.57 -8.86
C LEU A 100 7.46 3.89 -8.63
N ILE A 101 8.43 4.13 -9.51
CA ILE A 101 9.81 3.64 -9.39
C ILE A 101 10.48 4.25 -8.16
N GLU A 102 10.38 5.57 -7.95
CA GLU A 102 10.95 6.22 -6.76
C GLU A 102 10.38 5.67 -5.44
N LEU A 103 9.08 5.33 -5.42
CA LEU A 103 8.45 4.67 -4.27
C LEU A 103 8.95 3.23 -4.10
N TYR A 104 9.17 2.51 -5.21
CA TYR A 104 9.71 1.15 -5.20
C TYR A 104 11.12 1.11 -4.61
N GLU A 105 11.99 2.06 -4.99
CA GLU A 105 13.37 2.15 -4.49
C GLU A 105 13.46 2.31 -2.97
N ILE A 106 12.46 2.95 -2.35
CA ILE A 106 12.35 3.05 -0.89
C ILE A 106 11.79 1.75 -0.32
N TYR A 107 10.75 1.19 -0.94
CA TYR A 107 10.06 -0.01 -0.48
C TYR A 107 10.93 -1.27 -0.48
N GLU A 108 11.68 -1.51 -1.55
CA GLU A 108 12.45 -2.74 -1.76
C GLU A 108 13.45 -3.04 -0.63
N PRO A 109 14.35 -2.12 -0.22
CA PRO A 109 15.29 -2.38 0.87
C PRO A 109 14.60 -2.57 2.22
N ILE A 110 13.43 -1.95 2.44
CA ILE A 110 12.64 -2.12 3.68
C ILE A 110 11.95 -3.50 3.69
N ARG A 111 11.48 -3.97 2.52
CA ARG A 111 10.86 -5.29 2.35
C ARG A 111 11.85 -6.41 2.62
N PHE A 112 12.99 -6.41 1.93
CA PHE A 112 13.92 -7.54 1.89
C PHE A 112 15.11 -7.38 2.84
N GLY A 113 15.58 -6.15 3.04
CA GLY A 113 16.80 -5.88 3.82
C GLY A 113 16.60 -5.81 5.33
N GLY A 114 15.36 -5.89 5.83
CA GLY A 114 15.07 -5.70 7.26
C GLY A 114 15.45 -4.32 7.80
N ARG A 115 15.81 -3.38 6.91
CA ARG A 115 16.19 -2.01 7.24
C ARG A 115 14.94 -1.28 7.71
N SER A 116 15.04 -0.67 8.90
CA SER A 116 14.04 0.30 9.34
C SER A 116 14.20 1.58 8.51
N PRO A 117 13.12 2.14 7.94
CA PRO A 117 13.18 3.39 7.21
C PRO A 117 13.62 4.54 8.13
N SER A 118 14.55 5.35 7.63
CA SER A 118 14.94 6.60 8.27
C SER A 118 13.82 7.63 8.20
N ARG A 119 13.95 8.72 8.97
CA ARG A 119 13.01 9.86 8.86
C ARG A 119 12.98 10.45 7.46
N GLU A 120 14.12 10.48 6.78
CA GLU A 120 14.23 10.95 5.41
C GLU A 120 13.49 10.02 4.44
N ASP A 121 13.64 8.70 4.60
CA ASP A 121 12.91 7.72 3.80
C ASP A 121 11.39 7.90 3.94
N ILE A 122 10.90 8.12 5.17
CA ILE A 122 9.47 8.36 5.44
C ILE A 122 8.97 9.66 4.83
N TRP A 123 9.72 10.75 4.98
CA TRP A 123 9.36 12.03 4.38
C TRP A 123 9.35 11.94 2.84
N ARG A 124 10.37 11.32 2.25
CA ARG A 124 10.49 11.15 0.80
C ARG A 124 9.38 10.26 0.27
N PHE A 125 9.09 9.13 0.93
CA PHE A 125 7.98 8.25 0.56
C PHE A 125 6.64 8.99 0.58
N ARG A 126 6.36 9.73 1.66
CA ARG A 126 5.14 10.55 1.78
C ARG A 126 5.03 11.61 0.69
N SER A 127 6.13 12.32 0.40
CA SER A 127 6.16 13.34 -0.65
C SER A 127 5.83 12.74 -2.02
N LYS A 128 6.40 11.58 -2.34
CA LYS A 128 6.15 10.91 -3.61
C LYS A 128 4.73 10.34 -3.73
N LEU A 129 4.13 9.90 -2.63
CA LEU A 129 2.71 9.56 -2.59
C LEU A 129 1.82 10.77 -2.89
N ASP A 130 2.10 11.93 -2.26
CA ASP A 130 1.34 13.16 -2.48
C ASP A 130 1.42 13.63 -3.94
N GLU A 131 2.61 13.57 -4.55
CA GLU A 131 2.80 13.87 -5.96
C GLU A 131 2.03 12.89 -6.85
N LEU A 132 2.09 11.59 -6.57
CA LEU A 132 1.40 10.58 -7.36
C LEU A 132 -0.13 10.71 -7.25
N GLU A 133 -0.66 11.01 -6.06
CA GLU A 133 -2.08 11.28 -5.84
C GLU A 133 -2.58 12.45 -6.67
N LYS A 134 -1.82 13.55 -6.72
CA LYS A 134 -2.19 14.72 -7.53
C LYS A 134 -2.24 14.35 -9.01
N ILE A 135 -1.22 13.66 -9.52
CA ILE A 135 -1.16 13.23 -10.92
C ILE A 135 -2.32 12.29 -11.26
N CYS A 136 -2.61 11.31 -10.41
CA CYS A 136 -3.76 10.42 -10.61
C CYS A 136 -5.10 11.16 -10.50
N GLY A 137 -5.20 12.14 -9.61
CA GLY A 137 -6.37 13.00 -9.45
C GLY A 137 -6.65 13.86 -10.69
N GLU A 138 -5.61 14.38 -11.35
CA GLU A 138 -5.74 15.10 -12.62
C GLU A 138 -6.30 14.19 -13.73
N ILE A 139 -5.79 12.97 -13.83
CA ILE A 139 -6.19 12.00 -14.88
C ILE A 139 -7.62 11.49 -14.67
N VAL A 140 -8.06 11.31 -13.42
CA VAL A 140 -9.42 10.85 -13.08
C VAL A 140 -10.42 12.02 -13.04
N GLY A 141 -9.94 13.23 -12.73
CA GLY A 141 -10.72 14.44 -12.58
C GLY A 141 -10.87 15.30 -13.84
N GLU A 142 -10.26 14.92 -14.97
CA GLU A 142 -10.54 15.55 -16.27
C GLU A 142 -11.90 15.08 -16.82
N PRO A 143 -12.95 15.94 -16.83
CA PRO A 143 -14.10 15.68 -17.66
C PRO A 143 -13.68 15.85 -19.12
N ARG A 144 -13.81 14.79 -19.92
CA ARG A 144 -13.92 14.94 -21.37
C ARG A 144 -15.30 15.47 -21.75
#